data_AF-A0A3N2BD55-F1
#
_entry.id   AF-A0A3N2BD55-F1
#
_cell.length_a   1.000
_cell.length_b   1.000
_cell.length_c   1.000
_cell.angle_alpha   90.00
_cell.angle_beta   90.00
_cell.angle_gamma   90.00
#
_symmetry.space_group_name_H-M   'P 1'
#
loop_
_entity.id
_entity.type
_entity.pdbx_description
1 polymer ?
#
loop_
_entity_poly.entity_id
_entity_poly.type
_entity_poly.pdbx_seq_one_letter_code
_entity_poly.pdbx_strand_id
1 'polypeptide(L)'
;MSIEDRLLALEQRLADLEGGTAGTTAQPRDTSAPHHSAAVTSEDPYWALNGLRDRLESEAGAVVWTGTVHTGAGPVAWQMSREAEELLEPEDTESLAASLAALGHPVRIDLALAVVRGTGKLSDLAAELGLASTGQLYHHVKALTAAGWLRPGSRGFVTVPPERVIPLLVILGASR
;
A
#
# COMPACT_ATOMS: atom_id res chain seq x y z
N MET A 1 9.57 34.74 4.40
CA MET A 1 10.56 33.64 4.53
C MET A 1 10.91 33.21 3.12
N SER A 2 12.16 33.43 2.70
CA SER A 2 12.66 33.05 1.36
C SER A 2 12.64 31.53 1.22
N ILE A 3 12.63 31.05 -0.02
CA ILE A 3 12.80 29.62 -0.32
C ILE A 3 14.16 29.14 0.21
N GLU A 4 15.18 30.00 0.15
CA GLU A 4 16.52 29.73 0.67
C GLU A 4 16.53 29.54 2.19
N ASP A 5 15.75 30.34 2.93
CA ASP A 5 15.60 30.21 4.39
C ASP A 5 14.96 28.87 4.77
N ARG A 6 13.97 28.42 3.98
CA ARG A 6 13.31 27.12 4.21
C ARG A 6 14.23 25.95 3.88
N LEU A 7 15.10 26.11 2.89
CA LEU A 7 16.04 25.07 2.46
C LEU A 7 17.14 24.88 3.51
N LEU A 8 17.71 25.99 4.00
CA LEU A 8 18.67 25.97 5.11
C LEU A 8 18.09 25.36 6.39
N ALA A 9 16.84 25.69 6.72
CA ALA A 9 16.17 25.11 7.88
C ALA A 9 15.95 23.59 7.75
N LEU A 10 15.73 23.08 6.53
CA LEU A 10 15.57 21.66 6.27
C LEU A 10 16.91 20.92 6.30
N GLU A 11 17.96 21.50 5.72
CA GLU A 11 19.32 20.95 5.75
C GLU A 11 19.84 20.84 7.19
N GLN A 12 19.61 21.87 8.01
CA GLN A 12 19.99 21.87 9.42
C GLN A 12 19.29 20.75 10.20
N ARG A 13 17.99 20.55 9.95
CA ARG A 13 17.21 19.51 10.60
C ARG A 13 17.63 18.10 10.18
N LEU A 14 18.08 17.93 8.94
CA LEU A 14 18.62 16.67 8.45
C LEU A 14 19.96 16.35 9.13
N ALA A 15 20.85 17.34 9.25
CA ALA A 15 22.15 17.19 9.91
C ALA A 15 22.01 16.80 11.39
N ASP A 16 21.04 17.36 12.10
CA ASP A 16 20.77 17.02 13.50
C ASP A 16 20.27 15.57 13.66
N LEU A 17 19.46 15.09 12.72
CA LEU A 17 18.95 13.70 12.69
C LEU A 17 20.06 12.68 12.36
N GLU A 18 20.93 13.01 11.42
CA GLU A 18 22.08 12.18 11.04
C GLU A 18 23.16 12.17 12.13
N GLY A 19 23.37 13.29 12.83
CA GLY A 19 24.26 13.38 13.98
C GLY A 19 23.79 12.54 15.18
N GLY A 20 22.48 12.48 15.43
CA GLY A 20 21.89 11.70 16.53
C GLY A 20 21.95 10.18 16.31
N THR A 21 22.00 9.72 15.07
CA THR A 21 22.06 8.28 14.73
C THR A 21 23.47 7.70 14.80
N ALA A 22 24.53 8.53 14.75
CA ALA A 22 25.92 8.09 14.87
C ALA A 22 26.42 7.91 16.33
N GLY A 23 25.64 8.30 17.34
CA GLY A 23 26.05 8.33 18.75
C GLY A 23 25.50 7.24 19.67
N THR A 24 24.64 6.33 19.19
CA THR A 24 24.02 5.30 20.06
C THR A 24 24.78 3.98 19.99
N THR A 25 25.96 3.94 20.62
CA THR A 25 26.64 2.69 20.98
C THR A 25 26.44 2.42 22.49
N ALA A 26 25.69 1.34 22.75
CA ALA A 26 25.46 0.58 23.98
C ALA A 26 26.16 1.00 25.30
N GLN A 27 25.34 1.27 26.32
CA GLN A 27 25.67 1.05 27.74
C GLN A 27 24.71 -0.01 28.30
N PRO A 28 25.18 -1.12 28.90
CA PRO A 28 24.29 -2.12 29.48
C PRO A 28 23.75 -1.60 30.82
N ARG A 29 22.44 -1.40 30.90
CA ARG A 29 21.73 -1.24 32.17
C ARG A 29 20.95 -2.53 32.45
N ASP A 30 21.45 -3.27 33.43
CA ASP A 30 20.66 -4.23 34.18
C ASP A 30 19.52 -3.47 34.86
N THR A 31 18.32 -3.59 34.30
CA THR A 31 17.08 -3.39 35.05
C THR A 31 16.11 -4.46 34.59
N SER A 32 15.94 -5.45 35.45
CA SER A 32 14.92 -6.48 35.40
C SER A 32 13.54 -5.81 35.34
N ALA A 33 12.97 -5.74 34.14
CA ALA A 33 11.55 -5.56 33.88
C ALA A 33 11.16 -6.69 32.92
N PRO A 34 9.96 -7.28 33.05
CA PRO A 34 9.65 -8.53 32.38
C PRO A 34 9.76 -8.34 30.87
N HIS A 35 10.83 -8.91 30.31
CA HIS A 35 10.88 -9.27 28.91
C HIS A 35 9.76 -10.27 28.69
N HIS A 36 8.57 -9.78 28.32
CA HIS A 36 7.76 -10.48 27.34
C HIS A 36 8.41 -10.28 25.96
N SER A 37 9.69 -10.66 25.86
CA SER A 37 10.16 -11.34 24.66
C SER A 37 9.50 -12.72 24.73
N ALA A 38 8.19 -12.74 24.47
CA ALA A 38 7.55 -13.95 24.04
C ALA A 38 8.28 -14.31 22.75
N ALA A 39 9.18 -15.28 22.88
CA ALA A 39 9.57 -16.12 21.78
C ALA A 39 8.32 -16.33 20.92
N VAL A 40 8.45 -16.14 19.61
CA VAL A 40 7.42 -16.47 18.62
C VAL A 40 7.22 -17.99 18.70
N THR A 41 6.51 -18.42 19.74
CA THR A 41 6.13 -19.80 19.99
C THR A 41 4.77 -19.96 19.35
N SER A 42 4.76 -20.70 18.23
CA SER A 42 3.57 -21.27 17.60
C SER A 42 2.37 -20.33 17.43
N GLU A 43 2.25 -19.79 16.22
CA GLU A 43 0.99 -19.58 15.50
C GLU A 43 -0.22 -19.24 16.39
N ASP A 44 -0.27 -18.02 16.96
CA ASP A 44 -1.59 -17.47 17.27
C ASP A 44 -2.29 -17.23 15.92
N PRO A 45 -3.30 -18.03 15.50
CA PRO A 45 -3.96 -17.85 14.22
C PRO A 45 -4.68 -16.49 14.14
N TYR A 46 -4.92 -15.87 15.29
CA TYR A 46 -5.55 -14.57 15.45
C TYR A 46 -4.55 -13.48 15.88
N TRP A 47 -3.24 -13.68 15.68
CA TRP A 47 -2.20 -12.72 16.10
C TRP A 47 -2.50 -11.29 15.65
N ALA A 48 -3.01 -11.12 14.43
CA ALA A 48 -3.36 -9.81 13.87
C ALA A 48 -4.58 -9.20 14.55
N LEU A 49 -5.60 -10.02 14.84
CA LEU A 49 -6.83 -9.60 15.52
C LEU A 49 -6.58 -9.25 16.98
N ASN A 50 -5.86 -10.11 17.71
CA ASN A 50 -5.51 -9.88 19.11
C ASN A 50 -4.59 -8.66 19.23
N GLY A 51 -3.59 -8.56 18.36
CA GLY A 51 -2.76 -7.37 18.27
C GLY A 51 -3.57 -6.10 17.97
N LEU A 52 -4.60 -6.16 17.12
CA LEU A 52 -5.46 -5.00 16.88
C LEU A 52 -6.24 -4.63 18.14
N ARG A 53 -6.87 -5.62 18.80
CA ARG A 53 -7.65 -5.43 20.03
C ARG A 53 -6.85 -4.77 21.14
N ASP A 54 -5.61 -5.20 21.34
CA ASP A 54 -4.72 -4.62 22.35
C ASP A 54 -4.37 -3.14 22.08
N ARG A 55 -4.57 -2.66 20.84
CA ARG A 55 -4.28 -1.29 20.40
C ARG A 55 -5.53 -0.42 20.26
N LEU A 56 -6.73 -0.99 20.39
CA LEU A 56 -7.97 -0.22 20.31
C LEU A 56 -8.17 0.56 21.60
N GLU A 57 -8.23 1.89 21.49
CA GLU A 57 -8.55 2.79 22.60
C GLU A 57 -10.05 2.97 22.79
N SER A 58 -10.85 2.62 21.78
CA SER A 58 -12.30 2.81 21.71
C SER A 58 -13.03 1.50 21.38
N GLU A 59 -14.23 1.36 21.93
CA GLU A 59 -15.18 0.28 21.60
C GLU A 59 -15.73 0.38 20.16
N ALA A 60 -15.48 1.49 19.44
CA ALA A 60 -15.95 1.71 18.07
C ALA A 60 -15.38 0.71 17.05
N GLY A 61 -14.33 -0.05 17.42
CA GLY A 61 -13.72 -1.07 16.56
C GLY A 61 -12.94 -0.49 15.38
N ALA A 62 -12.09 -1.32 14.78
CA ALA A 62 -11.33 -0.94 13.59
C ALA A 62 -11.14 -2.14 12.65
N VAL A 63 -10.85 -1.84 11.39
CA VAL A 63 -10.43 -2.80 10.38
C VAL A 63 -9.00 -2.45 9.98
N VAL A 64 -8.08 -3.39 10.18
CA VAL A 64 -6.68 -3.29 9.77
C VAL A 64 -6.40 -4.27 8.64
N TRP A 65 -5.63 -3.84 7.67
CA TRP A 65 -5.05 -4.71 6.67
C TRP A 65 -3.60 -4.33 6.41
N THR A 66 -2.79 -5.35 6.14
CA THR A 66 -1.35 -5.21 5.95
C THR A 66 -0.86 -6.24 4.95
N GLY A 67 0.28 -5.98 4.34
CA GLY A 67 0.90 -6.92 3.42
C GLY A 67 2.34 -6.55 3.11
N THR A 68 3.12 -7.58 2.78
CA THR A 68 4.46 -7.45 2.21
C THR A 68 4.50 -8.23 0.91
N VAL A 69 4.97 -7.61 -0.17
CA VAL A 69 5.01 -8.22 -1.50
C VAL A 69 6.22 -7.73 -2.28
N HIS A 70 6.84 -8.63 -3.05
CA HIS A 70 7.84 -8.26 -4.03
C HIS A 70 7.15 -7.95 -5.35
N THR A 71 7.28 -6.71 -5.83
CA THR A 71 6.72 -6.25 -7.10
C THR A 71 7.82 -6.08 -8.14
N GLY A 72 7.43 -5.87 -9.40
CA GLY A 72 8.40 -5.52 -10.45
C GLY A 72 9.09 -4.17 -10.22
N ALA A 73 8.54 -3.29 -9.38
CA ALA A 73 9.14 -2.02 -8.99
C ALA A 73 9.97 -2.10 -7.70
N GLY A 74 10.02 -3.26 -7.05
CA GLY A 74 10.70 -3.48 -5.76
C GLY A 74 9.78 -4.00 -4.65
N PRO A 75 10.32 -4.22 -3.44
CA PRO A 75 9.52 -4.66 -2.31
C PRO A 75 8.58 -3.54 -1.84
N VAL A 76 7.34 -3.92 -1.52
CA VAL A 76 6.33 -3.05 -0.93
C VAL A 76 5.91 -3.66 0.40
N ALA A 77 5.96 -2.86 1.46
CA ALA A 77 5.37 -3.14 2.76
C ALA A 77 4.41 -2.02 3.09
N TRP A 78 3.17 -2.37 3.45
CA TRP A 78 2.12 -1.38 3.71
C TRP A 78 1.17 -1.88 4.77
N GLN A 79 0.72 -0.98 5.64
CA GLN A 79 -0.33 -1.21 6.61
C GLN A 79 -1.29 -0.02 6.60
N MET A 80 -2.59 -0.31 6.72
CA MET A 80 -3.62 0.70 6.90
C MET A 80 -4.62 0.22 7.95
N SER A 81 -5.12 1.17 8.74
CA SER A 81 -6.24 0.96 9.65
C SER A 81 -7.34 1.98 9.33
N ARG A 82 -8.59 1.57 9.50
CA ARG A 82 -9.77 2.43 9.44
C ARG A 82 -10.66 2.12 10.62
N GLU A 83 -11.29 3.14 11.18
CA GLU A 83 -12.33 2.93 12.18
C GLU A 83 -13.50 2.20 11.53
N ALA A 84 -14.17 1.32 12.27
CA ALA A 84 -15.27 0.55 11.69
C ALA A 84 -16.44 1.47 11.31
N GLU A 85 -16.67 2.54 12.09
CA GLU A 85 -17.72 3.54 11.83
C GLU A 85 -17.51 4.26 10.48
N GLU A 86 -16.28 4.68 10.15
CA GLU A 86 -15.95 5.29 8.85
C GLU A 86 -16.29 4.36 7.67
N LEU A 87 -16.11 3.04 7.84
CA LEU A 87 -16.40 2.06 6.80
C LEU A 87 -17.89 1.70 6.70
N LEU A 88 -18.62 1.78 7.82
CA LEU A 88 -20.06 1.55 7.88
C LEU A 88 -20.84 2.76 7.35
N GLU A 89 -20.29 3.95 7.48
CA GLU A 89 -20.88 5.22 7.06
C GLU A 89 -19.95 5.98 6.09
N PRO A 90 -19.69 5.45 4.88
CA PRO A 90 -18.76 6.07 3.96
C PRO A 90 -19.29 7.41 3.42
N GLU A 91 -18.45 8.45 3.51
CA GLU A 91 -18.79 9.80 3.03
C GLU A 91 -19.07 9.87 1.52
N ASP A 92 -18.35 9.08 0.72
CA ASP A 92 -18.44 9.08 -0.75
C ASP A 92 -18.60 7.66 -1.32
N THR A 93 -19.84 7.16 -1.25
CA THR A 93 -20.19 5.83 -1.79
C THR A 93 -20.02 5.76 -3.32
N GLU A 94 -20.19 6.87 -4.05
CA GLU A 94 -20.10 6.88 -5.50
C GLU A 94 -18.67 6.62 -5.98
N SER A 95 -17.69 7.31 -5.38
CA SER A 95 -16.27 7.11 -5.66
C SER A 95 -15.80 5.70 -5.28
N LEU A 96 -16.26 5.18 -4.13
CA LEU A 96 -15.99 3.80 -3.71
C LEU A 96 -16.54 2.78 -4.71
N ALA A 97 -17.80 2.93 -5.11
CA ALA A 97 -18.45 2.05 -6.09
C ALA A 97 -17.74 2.11 -7.46
N ALA A 98 -17.37 3.31 -7.93
CA ALA A 98 -16.62 3.49 -9.17
C ALA A 98 -15.24 2.81 -9.10
N SER A 99 -14.54 2.92 -7.96
CA SER A 99 -13.24 2.29 -7.75
C SER A 99 -13.34 0.76 -7.79
N LEU A 100 -14.34 0.17 -7.12
CA LEU A 100 -14.58 -1.28 -7.13
C LEU A 100 -15.06 -1.78 -8.50
N ALA A 101 -15.98 -1.05 -9.14
CA ALA A 101 -16.48 -1.39 -10.48
C ALA A 101 -15.36 -1.42 -11.53
N ALA A 102 -14.35 -0.54 -11.40
CA ALA A 102 -13.17 -0.57 -12.25
C ALA A 102 -12.33 -1.86 -12.10
N LEU A 103 -12.43 -2.59 -10.99
CA LEU A 103 -11.82 -3.93 -10.85
C LEU A 103 -12.76 -5.06 -11.27
N GLY A 104 -14.07 -4.83 -11.39
CA GLY A 104 -15.09 -5.84 -11.73
C GLY A 104 -15.05 -6.41 -13.15
N HIS A 105 -13.89 -6.49 -13.81
CA HIS A 105 -13.71 -7.10 -15.12
C HIS A 105 -12.40 -7.89 -15.17
N PRO A 106 -12.40 -9.14 -15.65
CA PRO A 106 -11.24 -10.05 -15.57
C PRO A 106 -9.98 -9.44 -16.19
N VAL A 107 -10.07 -8.92 -17.42
CA VAL A 107 -8.93 -8.26 -18.09
C VAL A 107 -8.35 -7.09 -17.28
N ARG A 108 -9.17 -6.35 -16.52
CA ARG A 108 -8.66 -5.20 -15.74
C ARG A 108 -7.90 -5.68 -14.50
N ILE A 109 -8.34 -6.78 -13.88
CA ILE A 109 -7.62 -7.44 -12.80
C ILE A 109 -6.28 -7.98 -13.33
N ASP A 110 -6.30 -8.71 -14.45
CA ASP A 110 -5.10 -9.29 -15.05
C ASP A 110 -4.09 -8.21 -15.44
N LEU A 111 -4.57 -7.10 -16.02
CA LEU A 111 -3.77 -5.93 -16.35
C LEU A 111 -3.13 -5.32 -15.10
N ALA A 112 -3.91 -5.04 -14.06
CA ALA A 112 -3.38 -4.47 -12.81
C ALA A 112 -2.32 -5.40 -12.18
N LEU A 113 -2.57 -6.71 -12.16
CA LEU A 113 -1.61 -7.69 -11.64
C LEU A 113 -0.35 -7.80 -12.52
N ALA A 114 -0.47 -7.72 -13.85
CA ALA A 114 0.68 -7.69 -14.76
C ALA A 114 1.56 -6.47 -14.47
N VAL A 115 0.96 -5.30 -14.26
CA VAL A 115 1.70 -4.09 -13.87
C VAL A 115 2.37 -4.25 -12.51
N VAL A 116 1.70 -4.84 -11.50
CA VAL A 116 2.33 -5.15 -10.19
C VAL A 116 3.52 -6.10 -10.36
N ARG A 117 3.44 -7.09 -11.26
CA ARG A 117 4.55 -8.01 -11.55
C ARG A 117 5.70 -7.37 -12.33
N GLY A 118 5.48 -6.19 -12.93
CA GLY A 118 6.51 -5.42 -13.64
C GLY A 118 6.22 -5.14 -15.12
N THR A 119 5.13 -5.66 -15.68
CA THR A 119 4.73 -5.37 -17.07
C THR A 119 4.05 -4.00 -17.14
N GLY A 120 4.83 -2.92 -17.13
CA GLY A 120 4.29 -1.55 -17.20
C GLY A 120 4.10 -1.00 -18.62
N LYS A 121 4.78 -1.57 -19.62
CA LYS A 121 4.76 -1.06 -21.00
C LYS A 121 3.48 -1.49 -21.72
N LEU A 122 2.76 -0.54 -22.32
CA LEU A 122 1.46 -0.79 -22.96
C LEU A 122 1.54 -1.84 -24.08
N SER A 123 2.61 -1.87 -24.88
CA SER A 123 2.78 -2.89 -25.92
C SER A 123 2.89 -4.30 -25.35
N ASP A 124 3.56 -4.42 -24.21
CA ASP A 124 3.88 -5.71 -23.60
C ASP A 124 2.64 -6.22 -22.84
N LEU A 125 1.88 -5.31 -22.21
CA LEU A 125 0.56 -5.60 -21.66
C LEU A 125 -0.43 -6.09 -22.72
N ALA A 126 -0.47 -5.45 -23.90
CA ALA A 126 -1.35 -5.92 -24.98
C ALA A 126 -1.01 -7.35 -25.43
N ALA A 127 0.28 -7.66 -25.52
CA ALA A 127 0.78 -8.97 -25.90
C ALA A 127 0.51 -10.03 -24.83
N GLU A 128 0.83 -9.75 -23.56
CA GLU A 128 0.62 -10.66 -22.42
C GLU A 128 -0.87 -11.02 -22.26
N LEU A 129 -1.75 -10.03 -22.43
CA LEU A 129 -3.20 -10.19 -22.25
C LEU A 129 -3.94 -10.68 -23.51
N GLY A 130 -3.23 -10.89 -24.63
CA GLY A 130 -3.83 -11.38 -25.88
C GLY A 130 -4.95 -10.48 -26.42
N LEU A 131 -4.84 -9.15 -26.24
CA LEU A 131 -5.91 -8.23 -26.62
C LEU A 131 -6.00 -8.07 -28.15
N ALA A 132 -7.23 -8.15 -28.67
CA ALA A 132 -7.50 -8.14 -30.10
C ALA A 132 -7.25 -6.76 -30.75
N SER A 133 -7.26 -5.68 -29.97
CA SER A 133 -6.92 -4.35 -30.45
C SER A 133 -6.28 -3.48 -29.38
N THR A 134 -5.49 -2.50 -29.84
CA THR A 134 -4.94 -1.45 -28.97
C THR A 134 -6.03 -0.61 -28.29
N GLY A 135 -7.17 -0.42 -28.96
CA GLY A 135 -8.33 0.30 -28.41
C GLY A 135 -8.90 -0.36 -27.13
N GLN A 136 -8.91 -1.69 -27.05
CA GLN A 136 -9.33 -2.41 -25.84
C GLN A 136 -8.38 -2.11 -24.67
N LEU A 137 -7.07 -2.15 -24.90
CA LEU A 137 -6.10 -1.83 -23.86
C LEU A 137 -6.30 -0.40 -23.34
N TYR A 138 -6.37 0.58 -24.24
CA TYR A 138 -6.55 1.98 -23.85
C TYR A 138 -7.85 2.20 -23.08
N HIS A 139 -8.92 1.51 -23.44
CA HIS A 139 -10.17 1.55 -22.68
C HIS A 139 -10.00 1.04 -21.24
N HIS A 140 -9.35 -0.12 -21.06
CA HIS A 140 -9.09 -0.70 -19.74
C HIS A 140 -8.15 0.18 -18.89
N VAL A 141 -7.06 0.66 -19.48
CA VAL A 141 -6.11 1.56 -18.81
C VAL A 141 -6.80 2.85 -18.39
N LYS A 142 -7.62 3.45 -19.26
CA LYS A 142 -8.35 4.67 -18.94
C LYS A 142 -9.31 4.45 -17.76
N ALA A 143 -10.05 3.34 -17.75
CA ALA A 143 -10.96 3.02 -16.66
C ALA A 143 -10.23 2.84 -15.33
N LEU A 144 -9.13 2.07 -15.32
CA LEU A 144 -8.32 1.86 -14.11
C LEU A 144 -7.62 3.15 -13.64
N THR A 145 -7.18 4.00 -14.57
CA THR A 145 -6.55 5.29 -14.24
C THR A 145 -7.57 6.26 -13.64
N ALA A 146 -8.78 6.34 -14.22
CA ALA A 146 -9.85 7.19 -13.69
C ALA A 146 -10.28 6.76 -12.27
N ALA A 147 -10.24 5.46 -11.99
CA ALA A 147 -10.51 4.90 -10.66
C ALA A 147 -9.32 4.94 -9.69
N GLY A 148 -8.17 5.49 -10.12
CA GLY A 148 -6.97 5.63 -9.29
C GLY A 148 -6.17 4.35 -9.05
N TRP A 149 -6.47 3.25 -9.76
CA TRP A 149 -5.73 1.98 -9.69
C TRP A 149 -4.42 2.02 -10.48
N LEU A 150 -4.36 2.85 -11.53
CA LEU A 150 -3.16 3.08 -12.31
C LEU A 150 -2.80 4.57 -12.34
N ARG A 151 -1.51 4.84 -12.56
CA ARG A 151 -1.00 6.16 -12.91
C ARG A 151 -0.18 6.09 -14.21
N PRO A 152 -0.20 7.15 -15.03
CA PRO A 152 0.74 7.29 -16.14
C PRO A 152 2.18 7.21 -15.63
N GLY A 153 3.01 6.39 -16.29
CA GLY A 153 4.45 6.34 -16.07
C GLY A 153 5.20 7.20 -17.09
N SER A 154 6.38 6.73 -17.50
CA SER A 154 7.07 7.25 -18.68
C SER A 154 6.25 7.01 -19.96
N ARG A 155 6.67 7.58 -21.10
CA ARG A 155 5.92 7.50 -22.35
C ARG A 155 5.61 6.05 -22.74
N GLY A 156 4.32 5.70 -22.80
CA GLY A 156 3.86 4.35 -23.13
C GLY A 156 3.91 3.36 -21.97
N PHE A 157 4.08 3.84 -20.73
CA PHE A 157 4.07 3.04 -19.52
C PHE A 157 2.95 3.46 -18.58
N VAL A 158 2.48 2.49 -17.80
CA VAL A 158 1.58 2.67 -16.67
C VAL A 158 2.15 1.97 -15.44
N THR A 159 1.79 2.46 -14.27
CA THR A 159 2.24 1.92 -12.98
C THR A 159 1.06 1.80 -12.03
N VAL A 160 1.12 0.85 -11.10
CA VAL A 160 0.22 0.83 -9.94
C VAL A 160 0.86 1.70 -8.85
N PRO A 161 0.15 2.70 -8.29
CA PRO A 161 0.61 3.43 -7.13
C PRO A 161 1.07 2.51 -5.99
N PRO A 162 2.22 2.74 -5.34
CA PRO A 162 2.66 1.91 -4.22
C PRO A 162 1.58 1.72 -3.15
N GLU A 163 0.84 2.78 -2.83
CA GLU A 163 -0.27 2.79 -1.87
C GLU A 163 -1.50 1.98 -2.32
N ARG A 164 -1.57 1.56 -3.59
CA ARG A 164 -2.66 0.74 -4.16
C ARG A 164 -2.29 -0.74 -4.31
N VAL A 165 -1.00 -1.09 -4.20
CA VAL A 165 -0.54 -2.48 -4.37
C VAL A 165 -1.17 -3.40 -3.33
N ILE A 166 -0.98 -3.11 -2.03
CA ILE A 166 -1.53 -3.96 -0.96
C ILE A 166 -3.08 -3.91 -0.95
N PRO A 167 -3.76 -2.76 -1.07
CA PRO A 167 -5.22 -2.73 -1.19
C PRO A 167 -5.77 -3.59 -2.35
N LEU A 168 -5.13 -3.57 -3.52
CA LEU A 168 -5.53 -4.44 -4.64
C LEU A 168 -5.46 -5.92 -4.25
N LEU A 169 -4.35 -6.34 -3.64
CA LEU A 169 -4.17 -7.74 -3.23
C LEU A 169 -5.13 -8.16 -2.11
N VAL A 170 -5.44 -7.25 -1.18
CA VAL A 170 -6.44 -7.47 -0.12
C VAL A 170 -7.83 -7.67 -0.73
N ILE A 171 -8.26 -6.82 -1.66
CA ILE A 171 -9.55 -6.95 -2.35
C ILE A 171 -9.65 -8.32 -3.05
N LEU A 172 -8.61 -8.70 -3.79
CA LEU A 172 -8.57 -9.99 -4.49
C LEU A 172 -8.57 -11.18 -3.52
N GLY A 173 -7.87 -11.08 -2.39
CA GLY A 173 -7.85 -12.11 -1.35
C GLY A 173 -9.19 -12.27 -0.64
N ALA A 174 -9.90 -11.16 -0.42
CA ALA A 174 -11.24 -11.14 0.20
C ALA A 174 -12.38 -11.54 -0.75
N SER A 175 -12.10 -11.69 -2.05
CA SER A 175 -13.08 -12.06 -3.08
C SER A 175 -13.02 -13.55 -3.48
N ARG A 176 -12.32 -14.38 -2.69
CA ARG A 176 -12.12 -15.81 -2.97
C ARG A 176 -13.12 -16.71 -2.26
#